data_AF-A0A848F124-F1
#
_entry.id   AF-A0A848F124-F1
#
_cell.length_a   1.000
_cell.length_b   1.000
_cell.length_c   1.000
_cell.angle_alpha   90.00
_cell.angle_beta   90.00
_cell.angle_gamma   90.00
#
_symmetry.space_group_name_H-M   'P 1'
#
loop_
_entity.id
_entity.type
_entity.pdbx_description
1 polymer ?
#
loop_
_entity_poly.entity_id
_entity_poly.type
_entity_poly.pdbx_seq_one_letter_code
_entity_poly.pdbx_strand_id
1 'polypeptide(L)'
;LPISGLGPETGPSVANLWNDGGVFPTGFSQALLSLQIVVFAYVGVELVGVTAGEAENPKVTLRKAINTLPFRIGLFYVGALIVILSIQGWRNYHKGESPFVAVFEYLNIPQAANIVNFILLTAALSSCNSGIYSTGRMVRSLAQRGDAPAGLQALSSRHVPMLAICFSALAMGIGVFVNWLSPDKAF
;
A
#
# COMPACT_ATOMS: atom_id res chain seq x y z
N LEU A 1 28.87 5.88 -8.31
CA LEU A 1 30.19 6.25 -7.74
C LEU A 1 30.43 5.34 -6.54
N PRO A 2 31.48 4.49 -6.54
CA PRO A 2 31.82 3.70 -5.37
C PRO A 2 32.56 4.62 -4.40
N ILE A 3 31.96 4.89 -3.23
CA ILE A 3 32.70 5.48 -2.12
C ILE A 3 33.43 4.31 -1.47
N SER A 4 34.75 4.27 -1.63
CA SER A 4 35.63 3.26 -1.04
C SER A 4 35.37 3.15 0.47
N GLY A 5 34.83 2.02 0.92
CA GLY A 5 34.61 1.69 2.34
C GLY A 5 33.16 1.61 2.82
N LEU A 6 32.17 1.97 1.99
CA LEU A 6 30.74 1.82 2.32
C LEU A 6 30.00 1.16 1.14
N GLY A 7 29.95 -0.17 1.12
CA GLY A 7 29.07 -0.94 0.25
C GLY A 7 29.74 -2.09 -0.52
N PRO A 8 28.94 -3.00 -1.13
CA PRO A 8 29.44 -4.25 -1.71
C PRO A 8 30.23 -4.07 -3.03
N GLU A 9 31.06 -5.07 -3.38
CA GLU A 9 32.00 -5.00 -4.51
C GLU A 9 31.34 -4.77 -5.88
N THR A 10 30.11 -5.27 -6.06
CA THR A 10 29.20 -4.80 -7.12
C THR A 10 28.33 -3.68 -6.55
N GLY A 11 28.81 -2.45 -6.69
CA GLY A 11 28.15 -1.28 -6.10
C GLY A 11 26.78 -0.95 -6.75
N PRO A 12 25.96 -0.13 -6.07
CA PRO A 12 24.73 0.44 -6.61
C PRO A 12 24.95 1.02 -8.02
N SER A 13 24.14 0.57 -8.97
CA SER A 13 24.23 1.00 -10.36
C SER A 13 22.85 0.99 -11.01
N VAL A 14 22.55 2.06 -11.75
CA VAL A 14 21.33 2.16 -12.56
C VAL A 14 21.26 1.03 -13.61
N ALA A 15 22.40 0.47 -13.99
CA ALA A 15 22.47 -0.68 -14.88
C ALA A 15 21.74 -1.92 -14.33
N ASN A 16 21.53 -2.03 -13.01
CA ASN A 16 20.74 -3.10 -12.38
C ASN A 16 19.29 -3.16 -12.86
N LEU A 17 18.79 -2.12 -13.55
CA LEU A 17 17.46 -2.10 -14.15
C LEU A 17 17.36 -2.90 -15.45
N TRP A 18 18.47 -3.16 -16.15
CA TRP A 18 18.44 -3.76 -17.49
C TRP A 18 19.62 -4.70 -17.81
N ASN A 19 20.56 -4.89 -16.89
CA ASN A 19 21.74 -5.74 -17.10
C ASN A 19 21.44 -7.25 -17.17
N ASP A 20 20.25 -7.69 -16.76
CA ASP A 20 19.82 -9.10 -16.81
C ASP A 20 19.07 -9.48 -18.11
N GLY A 21 19.37 -8.82 -19.23
CA GLY A 21 18.73 -9.10 -20.53
C GLY A 21 17.63 -8.11 -20.93
N GLY A 22 17.70 -6.87 -20.44
CA GLY A 22 16.75 -5.80 -20.72
C GLY A 22 15.69 -5.61 -19.62
N VAL A 23 14.65 -4.86 -19.92
CA VAL A 23 13.57 -4.51 -18.95
C VAL A 23 12.65 -5.69 -18.64
N PHE A 24 12.63 -6.71 -19.50
CA PHE A 24 11.76 -7.89 -19.37
C PHE A 24 12.58 -9.19 -19.31
N PRO A 25 13.42 -9.39 -18.28
CA PRO A 25 14.33 -10.54 -18.18
C PRO A 25 13.58 -11.89 -18.09
N THR A 26 12.37 -11.88 -17.52
CA THR A 26 11.51 -13.07 -17.40
C THR A 26 10.49 -13.21 -18.54
N GLY A 27 10.57 -12.35 -19.58
CA GLY A 27 9.64 -12.31 -20.70
C GLY A 27 8.42 -11.41 -20.48
N PHE A 28 7.82 -10.96 -21.59
CA PHE A 28 6.70 -10.01 -21.58
C PHE A 28 5.42 -10.56 -20.94
N SER A 29 5.13 -11.85 -21.13
CA SER A 29 3.96 -12.51 -20.53
C SER A 29 4.02 -12.49 -19.00
N GLN A 30 5.19 -12.72 -18.41
CA GLN A 30 5.37 -12.68 -16.96
C GLN A 30 5.24 -11.26 -16.40
N ALA A 31 5.68 -10.25 -17.16
CA ALA A 31 5.46 -8.85 -16.80
C ALA A 31 3.96 -8.47 -16.83
N LEU A 32 3.19 -9.05 -17.74
CA LEU A 32 1.74 -8.86 -17.76
C LEU A 32 1.06 -9.55 -16.56
N LEU A 33 1.55 -10.71 -16.13
CA LEU A 33 1.05 -11.38 -14.93
C LEU A 33 1.40 -10.61 -13.65
N SER A 34 2.57 -9.98 -13.55
CA SER A 34 2.91 -9.15 -12.39
C SER A 34 2.11 -7.85 -12.32
N LEU A 35 1.62 -7.35 -13.46
CA LEU A 35 0.78 -6.15 -13.52
C LEU A 35 -0.47 -6.29 -12.64
N GLN A 36 -1.04 -7.48 -12.48
CA GLN A 36 -2.22 -7.69 -11.62
C GLN A 36 -1.95 -7.30 -10.16
N ILE A 37 -0.77 -7.65 -9.65
CA ILE A 37 -0.34 -7.35 -8.27
C ILE A 37 -0.11 -5.84 -8.14
N VAL A 38 0.45 -5.22 -9.18
CA VAL A 38 0.65 -3.77 -9.24
C VAL A 38 -0.69 -3.03 -9.23
N VAL A 39 -1.68 -3.48 -10.01
CA VAL A 39 -3.03 -2.88 -9.98
C VAL A 39 -3.68 -3.07 -8.61
N PHE A 40 -3.53 -4.24 -7.99
CA PHE A 40 -4.07 -4.51 -6.66
C PHE A 40 -3.50 -3.56 -5.59
N ALA A 41 -2.22 -3.16 -5.71
CA ALA A 41 -1.60 -2.19 -4.80
C ALA A 41 -2.23 -0.77 -4.86
N TYR A 42 -3.04 -0.48 -5.88
CA TYR A 42 -3.75 0.79 -6.03
C TYR A 42 -5.23 0.74 -5.61
N VAL A 43 -5.70 -0.39 -5.08
CA VAL A 43 -6.99 -0.43 -4.38
C VAL A 43 -6.93 0.50 -3.17
N GLY A 44 -7.96 1.31 -2.98
CA GLY A 44 -8.05 2.34 -1.94
C GLY A 44 -8.10 3.76 -2.49
N VAL A 45 -7.73 4.01 -3.76
CA VAL A 45 -7.87 5.34 -4.39
C VAL A 45 -9.34 5.78 -4.51
N GLU A 46 -10.27 4.82 -4.53
CA GLU A 46 -11.71 5.06 -4.51
C GLU A 46 -12.20 5.74 -3.24
N LEU A 47 -11.42 5.69 -2.16
CA LEU A 47 -11.72 6.36 -0.89
C LEU A 47 -11.90 7.88 -1.08
N VAL A 48 -11.22 8.46 -2.06
CA VAL A 48 -11.36 9.88 -2.43
C VAL A 48 -12.80 10.18 -2.85
N GLY A 49 -13.46 9.24 -3.54
CA GLY A 49 -14.86 9.37 -3.92
C GLY A 49 -15.80 9.28 -2.72
N VAL A 50 -15.54 8.34 -1.80
CA VAL A 50 -16.35 8.16 -0.58
C VAL A 50 -16.27 9.39 0.33
N THR A 51 -15.08 9.97 0.47
CA THR A 51 -14.83 11.15 1.30
C THR A 51 -15.16 12.46 0.62
N ALA A 52 -15.44 12.48 -0.69
CA ALA A 52 -15.82 13.69 -1.42
C ALA A 52 -17.07 14.35 -0.83
N GLY A 53 -18.02 13.57 -0.30
CA GLY A 53 -19.24 14.09 0.35
C GLY A 53 -18.98 14.76 1.71
N GLU A 54 -17.80 14.58 2.30
CA GLU A 54 -17.37 15.19 3.56
C GLU A 54 -16.42 16.39 3.35
N ALA A 55 -15.99 16.62 2.11
CA ALA A 55 -15.12 17.76 1.79
C ALA A 55 -15.91 19.08 1.83
N GLU A 56 -15.29 20.14 2.36
CA GLU A 56 -15.89 21.48 2.41
C GLU A 56 -16.26 22.01 1.02
N ASN A 57 -15.40 21.76 0.02
CA ASN A 57 -15.61 22.13 -1.38
C ASN A 57 -15.41 20.91 -2.31
N PRO A 58 -16.38 20.00 -2.42
CA PRO A 58 -16.22 18.72 -3.13
C PRO A 58 -15.78 18.89 -4.58
N LYS A 59 -16.34 19.87 -5.31
CA LYS A 59 -16.00 20.12 -6.73
C LYS A 59 -14.52 20.45 -6.93
N VAL A 60 -13.95 21.26 -6.04
CA VAL A 60 -12.55 21.71 -6.15
C VAL A 60 -11.62 20.61 -5.62
N THR A 61 -11.91 20.08 -4.43
CA THR A 61 -11.09 19.05 -3.77
C THR A 61 -11.03 17.78 -4.60
N LEU A 62 -12.16 17.30 -5.12
CA LEU A 62 -12.21 16.10 -5.93
C LEU A 62 -11.46 16.27 -7.26
N ARG A 63 -11.65 17.41 -7.94
CA ARG A 63 -10.92 17.71 -9.19
C ARG A 63 -9.41 17.77 -8.96
N LYS A 64 -8.98 18.39 -7.86
CA LYS A 64 -7.57 18.45 -7.46
C LYS A 64 -7.03 17.06 -7.15
N ALA A 65 -7.76 16.24 -6.39
CA ALA A 65 -7.35 14.89 -6.05
C ALA A 65 -7.19 14.01 -7.30
N ILE A 66 -8.20 14.01 -8.20
CA ILE A 66 -8.17 13.26 -9.47
C ILE A 66 -6.94 13.62 -10.32
N ASN A 67 -6.59 14.90 -10.41
CA ASN A 67 -5.48 15.33 -11.25
C ASN A 67 -4.10 15.14 -10.60
N THR A 68 -4.02 15.09 -9.27
CA THR A 68 -2.73 15.09 -8.56
C THR A 68 -2.33 13.72 -8.02
N LEU A 69 -3.31 12.85 -7.71
CA LEU A 69 -3.03 11.52 -7.15
C LEU A 69 -2.27 10.63 -8.14
N PRO A 70 -2.67 10.48 -9.41
CA PRO A 70 -1.95 9.61 -10.34
C PRO A 70 -0.49 10.05 -10.53
N PHE A 71 -0.24 11.36 -10.61
CA PHE A 71 1.11 11.90 -10.72
C PHE A 71 1.95 11.59 -9.47
N ARG A 72 1.40 11.83 -8.27
CA ARG A 72 2.10 11.55 -7.01
C ARG A 72 2.38 10.06 -6.84
N ILE A 73 1.38 9.23 -7.13
CA ILE A 73 1.51 7.77 -7.07
C ILE A 73 2.59 7.31 -8.05
N GLY A 74 2.53 7.72 -9.32
CA GLY A 74 3.53 7.37 -10.32
C GLY A 74 4.93 7.83 -9.91
N LEU A 75 5.07 9.08 -9.46
CA LEU A 75 6.35 9.65 -9.04
C LEU A 75 6.95 8.89 -7.86
N PHE A 76 6.19 8.66 -6.78
CA PHE A 76 6.72 8.02 -5.58
C PHE A 76 6.87 6.51 -5.75
N TYR A 77 5.93 5.83 -6.41
CA TYR A 77 5.99 4.38 -6.62
C TYR A 77 7.10 4.00 -7.61
N VAL A 78 7.04 4.54 -8.84
CA VAL A 78 8.03 4.22 -9.88
C VAL A 78 9.40 4.79 -9.49
N GLY A 79 9.43 6.00 -8.92
CA GLY A 79 10.67 6.60 -8.43
C GLY A 79 11.33 5.78 -7.33
N ALA A 80 10.57 5.31 -6.34
CA ALA A 80 11.11 4.43 -5.31
C ALA A 80 11.63 3.11 -5.89
N LEU A 81 10.88 2.47 -6.80
CA LEU A 81 11.32 1.24 -7.45
C LEU A 81 12.61 1.42 -8.25
N ILE A 82 12.73 2.51 -9.01
CA ILE A 82 13.96 2.82 -9.75
C ILE A 82 15.14 2.93 -8.80
N VAL A 83 14.98 3.64 -7.68
CA VAL A 83 16.05 3.82 -6.68
C VAL A 83 16.41 2.48 -6.02
N ILE A 84 15.41 1.74 -5.54
CA ILE A 84 15.60 0.43 -4.88
C ILE A 84 16.31 -0.54 -5.81
N LEU A 85 15.80 -0.71 -7.04
CA LEU A 85 16.36 -1.66 -8.02
C LEU A 85 17.74 -1.23 -8.53
N SER A 86 18.03 0.07 -8.57
CA SER A 86 19.38 0.57 -8.86
C SER A 86 20.37 0.21 -7.74
N ILE A 87 19.93 0.19 -6.48
CA ILE A 87 20.79 -0.14 -5.34
C ILE A 87 20.97 -1.64 -5.20
N GLN A 88 19.87 -2.39 -5.20
CA GLN A 88 19.85 -3.83 -5.05
C GLN A 88 18.97 -4.42 -6.16
N GLY A 89 19.60 -5.09 -7.12
CA GLY A 89 18.89 -5.71 -8.24
C GLY A 89 17.85 -6.72 -7.76
N TRP A 90 16.78 -6.87 -8.55
CA TRP A 90 15.60 -7.70 -8.25
C TRP A 90 15.92 -9.15 -7.85
N ARG A 91 17.07 -9.67 -8.27
CA ARG A 91 17.57 -11.02 -7.94
C ARG A 91 17.81 -11.26 -6.46
N ASN A 92 18.13 -10.21 -5.70
CA ASN A 92 18.45 -10.31 -4.27
C ASN A 92 17.21 -10.08 -3.38
N TYR A 93 16.02 -10.24 -3.95
CA TYR A 93 14.77 -10.15 -3.21
C TYR A 93 14.59 -11.35 -2.28
N HIS A 94 14.41 -11.07 -0.98
CA HIS A 94 14.07 -12.08 0.02
C HIS A 94 12.58 -11.98 0.37
N LYS A 95 11.89 -13.13 0.36
CA LYS A 95 10.49 -13.19 0.78
C LYS A 95 10.41 -12.89 2.29
N GLY A 96 9.42 -12.07 2.67
CA GLY A 96 9.15 -11.72 4.07
C GLY A 96 9.87 -10.48 4.59
N GLU A 97 10.80 -9.92 3.82
CA GLU A 97 11.48 -8.67 4.16
C GLU A 97 10.98 -7.49 3.30
N SER A 98 10.92 -6.31 3.91
CA SER A 98 10.56 -5.09 3.18
C SER A 98 11.73 -4.65 2.30
N PRO A 99 11.55 -4.48 0.98
CA PRO A 99 12.62 -4.04 0.09
C PRO A 99 13.14 -2.64 0.45
N PHE A 100 12.31 -1.81 1.09
CA PHE A 100 12.74 -0.51 1.59
C PHE A 100 13.71 -0.64 2.77
N VAL A 101 13.51 -1.62 3.65
CA VAL A 101 14.38 -1.88 4.80
C VAL A 101 15.66 -2.56 4.34
N ALA A 102 15.54 -3.58 3.49
CA ALA A 102 16.64 -4.37 2.95
C ALA A 102 17.70 -3.50 2.24
N VAL A 103 17.28 -2.45 1.52
CA VAL A 103 18.21 -1.51 0.88
C VAL A 103 19.08 -0.75 1.89
N PHE A 104 18.53 -0.31 3.02
CA PHE A 104 19.31 0.40 4.04
C PHE A 104 20.23 -0.54 4.82
N GLU A 105 19.80 -1.78 5.03
CA GLU A 105 20.65 -2.83 5.59
C GLU A 105 21.81 -3.19 4.65
N TYR A 106 21.53 -3.32 3.35
CA TYR A 106 22.54 -3.53 2.30
C TYR A 106 23.59 -2.40 2.24
N LEU A 107 23.17 -1.15 2.48
CA LEU A 107 24.05 0.01 2.56
C LEU A 107 24.79 0.15 3.89
N ASN A 108 24.61 -0.79 4.84
CA ASN A 108 25.15 -0.74 6.20
C ASN A 108 24.68 0.49 7.01
N ILE A 109 23.42 0.92 6.84
CA ILE A 109 22.80 2.03 7.58
C ILE A 109 21.56 1.54 8.36
N PRO A 110 21.73 0.69 9.39
CA PRO A 110 20.62 0.05 10.09
C PRO A 110 19.69 1.05 10.81
N GLN A 111 20.19 2.21 11.22
CA GLN A 111 19.36 3.24 11.83
C GLN A 111 18.32 3.82 10.84
N ALA A 112 18.68 3.96 9.57
CA ALA A 112 17.76 4.42 8.54
C ALA A 112 16.68 3.36 8.24
N ALA A 113 17.06 2.08 8.23
CA ALA A 113 16.13 0.95 8.11
C ALA A 113 15.01 1.01 9.17
N ASN A 114 15.36 1.25 10.45
CA ASN A 114 14.38 1.35 11.53
C ASN A 114 13.43 2.54 11.37
N ILE A 115 13.94 3.71 10.98
CA ILE A 115 13.11 4.91 10.74
C ILE A 115 12.12 4.65 9.61
N VAL A 116 12.58 4.03 8.52
CA VAL A 116 11.74 3.71 7.36
C VAL A 116 10.66 2.69 7.75
N ASN A 117 11.02 1.65 8.50
CA ASN A 117 10.04 0.68 9.00
C ASN A 117 8.96 1.38 9.86
N PHE A 118 9.36 2.30 10.75
CA PHE A 118 8.41 3.08 11.54
C PHE A 118 7.47 3.93 10.67
N ILE A 119 7.99 4.58 9.63
CA ILE A 119 7.17 5.35 8.66
C ILE A 119 6.19 4.43 7.94
N LEU A 120 6.64 3.26 7.48
CA LEU A 120 5.80 2.29 6.78
C LEU A 120 4.67 1.76 7.67
N LEU A 121 4.97 1.39 8.92
CA LEU A 121 3.96 0.95 9.88
C LEU A 121 2.94 2.04 10.19
N THR A 122 3.41 3.28 10.38
CA THR A 122 2.52 4.43 10.62
C THR A 122 1.62 4.71 9.42
N ALA A 123 2.16 4.63 8.20
CA ALA A 123 1.40 4.78 6.97
C ALA A 123 0.36 3.65 6.80
N ALA A 124 0.74 2.41 7.09
CA ALA A 124 -0.15 1.25 7.05
C ALA A 124 -1.31 1.42 8.05
N LEU A 125 -1.02 1.82 9.29
CA LEU A 125 -2.06 2.09 10.31
C LEU A 125 -3.02 3.22 9.89
N SER A 126 -2.51 4.29 9.29
CA SER A 126 -3.32 5.39 8.75
C SER A 126 -4.25 4.93 7.61
N SER A 127 -3.72 4.09 6.71
CA SER A 127 -4.51 3.46 5.63
C SER A 127 -5.59 2.53 6.19
N CYS A 128 -5.25 1.67 7.15
CA CYS A 128 -6.20 0.78 7.83
C CYS A 128 -7.34 1.56 8.50
N ASN A 129 -7.04 2.65 9.22
CA ASN A 129 -8.06 3.48 9.84
C ASN A 129 -9.04 4.06 8.81
N SER A 130 -8.51 4.56 7.70
CA SER A 130 -9.32 5.12 6.61
C SER A 130 -10.15 4.05 5.89
N GLY A 131 -9.59 2.86 5.70
CA GLY A 131 -10.26 1.71 5.11
C GLY A 131 -11.44 1.22 5.97
N ILE A 132 -11.23 1.00 7.26
CA ILE A 132 -12.30 0.59 8.19
C ILE A 132 -13.42 1.64 8.24
N TYR A 133 -13.05 2.93 8.29
CA TYR A 133 -14.01 4.03 8.29
C TYR A 133 -14.89 4.04 7.03
N SER A 134 -14.27 3.94 5.85
CA SER A 134 -14.96 3.89 4.56
C SER A 134 -15.89 2.69 4.44
N THR A 135 -15.39 1.51 4.79
CA THR A 135 -16.17 0.27 4.76
C THR A 135 -17.36 0.34 5.72
N GLY A 136 -17.18 0.90 6.92
CA GLY A 136 -18.29 1.13 7.85
C GLY A 136 -19.40 2.02 7.24
N ARG A 137 -19.04 3.05 6.47
CA ARG A 137 -20.02 3.88 5.76
C ARG A 137 -20.70 3.15 4.60
N MET A 138 -19.96 2.32 3.86
CA MET A 138 -20.55 1.48 2.80
C MET A 138 -21.52 0.46 3.39
N VAL A 139 -21.15 -0.23 4.47
CA VAL A 139 -22.02 -1.18 5.18
C VAL A 139 -23.28 -0.50 5.72
N ARG A 140 -23.16 0.72 6.26
CA ARG A 140 -24.32 1.52 6.67
C ARG A 140 -25.24 1.83 5.49
N SER A 141 -24.68 2.23 4.34
CA SER A 141 -25.45 2.51 3.12
C SER A 141 -26.22 1.27 2.65
N LEU A 142 -25.61 0.08 2.73
CA LEU A 142 -26.29 -1.19 2.47
C LEU A 142 -27.42 -1.45 3.47
N ALA A 143 -27.19 -1.21 4.76
CA ALA A 143 -28.21 -1.41 5.79
C ALA A 143 -29.43 -0.48 5.60
N GLN A 144 -29.20 0.76 5.15
CA GLN A 144 -30.27 1.71 4.82
C GLN A 144 -31.12 1.29 3.62
N ARG A 145 -30.54 0.50 2.71
CA ARG A 145 -31.24 -0.07 1.54
C ARG A 145 -31.91 -1.41 1.83
N GLY A 146 -31.70 -1.97 3.02
CA GLY A 146 -32.21 -3.30 3.40
C GLY A 146 -31.29 -4.46 3.03
N ASP A 147 -30.11 -4.19 2.45
CA ASP A 147 -29.14 -5.21 1.99
C ASP A 147 -28.21 -5.70 3.12
N ALA A 148 -28.26 -5.08 4.29
CA ALA A 148 -27.50 -5.47 5.49
C ALA A 148 -28.37 -5.36 6.75
N PRO A 149 -28.00 -6.02 7.87
CA PRO A 149 -28.80 -6.01 9.09
C PRO A 149 -29.18 -4.60 9.56
N ALA A 150 -30.47 -4.40 9.86
CA ALA A 150 -31.02 -3.08 10.19
C ALA A 150 -30.33 -2.38 11.37
N GLY A 151 -29.69 -3.12 12.28
CA GLY A 151 -28.92 -2.55 13.38
C GLY A 151 -27.67 -1.77 12.93
N LEU A 152 -27.09 -2.09 11.77
CA LEU A 152 -25.87 -1.46 11.26
C LEU A 152 -26.11 -0.05 10.67
N GLN A 153 -27.37 0.35 10.48
CA GLN A 153 -27.70 1.70 10.00
C GLN A 153 -27.66 2.77 11.10
N ALA A 154 -27.66 2.35 12.37
CA ALA A 154 -27.75 3.24 13.53
C ALA A 154 -26.52 4.16 13.66
N LEU A 155 -26.77 5.41 14.06
CA LEU A 155 -25.73 6.40 14.31
C LEU A 155 -25.49 6.58 15.81
N SER A 156 -24.22 6.78 16.18
CA SER A 156 -23.85 7.20 17.54
C SER A 156 -24.16 8.69 17.77
N SER A 157 -24.02 9.15 19.02
CA SER A 157 -24.15 10.58 19.39
C SER A 157 -23.19 11.51 18.63
N ARG A 158 -22.09 10.97 18.12
CA ARG A 158 -21.11 11.69 17.27
C ARG A 158 -21.44 11.63 15.77
N HIS A 159 -22.62 11.14 15.39
CA HIS A 159 -23.07 11.00 14.00
C HIS A 159 -22.20 10.06 13.15
N VAL A 160 -21.60 9.06 13.79
CA VAL A 160 -20.77 8.02 13.14
C VAL A 160 -21.44 6.65 13.30
N PRO A 161 -21.50 5.80 12.26
CA PRO A 161 -22.09 4.46 12.32
C PRO A 161 -21.18 3.46 13.06
N MET A 162 -21.15 3.57 14.40
CA MET A 162 -20.23 2.81 15.25
C MET A 162 -20.36 1.29 15.06
N LEU A 163 -21.58 0.76 14.99
CA LEU A 163 -21.80 -0.69 14.83
C LEU A 163 -21.25 -1.22 13.51
N ALA A 164 -21.42 -0.49 12.40
CA ALA A 164 -20.88 -0.85 11.10
C ALA A 164 -19.34 -0.78 11.06
N ILE A 165 -18.75 0.20 11.75
CA ILE A 165 -17.29 0.32 11.90
C ILE A 165 -16.74 -0.83 12.74
N CYS A 166 -17.34 -1.14 13.89
CA CYS A 166 -16.94 -2.26 14.74
C CYS A 166 -17.05 -3.59 13.99
N PHE A 167 -18.13 -3.78 13.22
CA PHE A 167 -18.28 -4.96 12.37
C PHE A 167 -17.15 -5.06 11.32
N SER A 168 -16.82 -3.94 10.66
CA SER A 168 -15.74 -3.90 9.66
C SER A 168 -14.37 -4.20 10.31
N ALA A 169 -14.12 -3.65 11.50
CA ALA A 169 -12.90 -3.90 12.27
C ALA A 169 -12.82 -5.37 12.75
N LEU A 170 -13.92 -5.95 13.20
CA LEU A 170 -14.00 -7.37 13.56
C LEU A 170 -13.72 -8.27 12.36
N ALA A 171 -14.33 -7.99 11.20
CA ALA A 171 -14.08 -8.75 9.98
C ALA A 171 -12.60 -8.70 9.57
N MET A 172 -11.97 -7.51 9.64
CA MET A 172 -10.53 -7.36 9.41
C MET A 172 -9.71 -8.14 10.45
N GLY A 173 -10.07 -8.07 11.73
CA GLY A 173 -9.42 -8.81 12.80
C GLY A 173 -9.50 -10.33 12.64
N ILE A 174 -10.64 -10.84 12.17
CA ILE A 174 -10.80 -12.25 11.78
C ILE A 174 -9.85 -12.59 10.64
N GLY A 175 -9.73 -11.72 9.62
CA GLY A 175 -8.77 -11.91 8.53
C GLY A 175 -7.32 -11.99 9.02
N VAL A 176 -6.92 -11.12 9.94
CA VAL A 176 -5.60 -11.15 10.58
C VAL A 176 -5.41 -12.44 11.40
N PHE A 177 -6.43 -12.86 12.14
CA PHE A 177 -6.38 -14.10 12.92
C PHE A 177 -6.26 -15.35 12.03
N VAL A 178 -6.98 -15.38 10.90
CA VAL A 178 -6.85 -16.45 9.89
C VAL A 178 -5.46 -16.44 9.27
N ASN A 179 -4.91 -15.27 8.95
CA ASN A 179 -3.54 -15.14 8.46
C ASN A 179 -2.51 -15.67 9.47
N TRP A 180 -2.74 -15.46 10.77
CA TRP A 180 -1.90 -16.03 11.82
C TRP A 180 -1.98 -17.57 11.91
N LEU A 181 -3.16 -18.16 11.70
CA LEU A 181 -3.36 -19.62 11.71
C LEU A 181 -2.83 -20.32 10.46
N SER A 182 -2.82 -19.65 9.30
CA SER A 182 -2.36 -20.24 8.04
C SER A 182 -1.69 -19.18 7.15
N PRO A 183 -0.42 -18.85 7.42
CA PRO A 183 0.33 -17.84 6.67
C PRO A 183 0.43 -18.17 5.17
N ASP A 184 0.53 -19.46 4.82
CA ASP A 184 0.77 -19.94 3.44
C ASP A 184 -0.50 -20.10 2.58
N LYS A 185 -1.70 -19.89 3.14
CA LYS A 185 -2.99 -20.12 2.44
C LYS A 185 -3.98 -18.96 2.52
N ALA A 186 -3.64 -17.90 3.25
CA ALA A 186 -4.56 -16.80 3.48
C ALA A 186 -4.65 -15.82 2.30
N PHE A 187 -3.64 -15.78 1.42
CA PHE A 187 -3.55 -14.88 0.26
C PHE A 187 -2.78 -15.52 -0.90
#